data_AF-A0AAP3AAD6-F1
#
_entry.id   AF-A0AAP3AAD6-F1
#
_cell.length_a   1.000
_cell.length_b   1.000
_cell.length_c   1.000
_cell.angle_alpha   90.00
_cell.angle_beta   90.00
_cell.angle_gamma   90.00
#
_symmetry.space_group_name_H-M   'P 1'
#
loop_
_entity.id
_entity.type
_entity.pdbx_description
1 polymer ?
#
loop_
_entity_poly.entity_id
_entity_poly.type
_entity_poly.pdbx_seq_one_letter_code
_entity_poly.pdbx_strand_id
1 'polypeptide(L)' 'MRMTSRKKEILSYFEPDNLEWVTGEIGAPPFDVSGVAYLLHGMVSFDKRHQIESTRRTLES' A
#
# COMPACT_ATOMS: atom_id res chain seq x y z
N MET A 1 -0.41 -6.09 -18.04
CA MET A 1 -1.21 -5.81 -16.83
C MET A 1 -1.90 -4.46 -16.98
N ARG A 2 -3.17 -4.31 -16.58
CA ARG A 2 -3.93 -3.05 -16.73
C ARG A 2 -3.67 -2.13 -15.52
N MET A 3 -3.30 -0.88 -15.77
CA MET A 3 -3.10 0.12 -14.71
C MET A 3 -4.47 0.61 -14.21
N THR A 4 -4.88 0.13 -13.04
CA THR A 4 -6.13 0.54 -12.37
C THR A 4 -5.85 1.71 -11.41
N SER A 5 -6.89 2.47 -11.03
CA SER A 5 -6.73 3.59 -10.10
C SER A 5 -6.07 3.16 -8.78
N ARG A 6 -6.42 1.97 -8.28
CA ARG A 6 -5.82 1.42 -7.05
C ARG A 6 -4.35 1.06 -7.21
N LYS A 7 -3.92 0.58 -8.38
CA LYS A 7 -2.49 0.35 -8.64
C LYS A 7 -1.73 1.67 -8.73
N LYS A 8 -2.32 2.71 -9.33
CA LYS A 8 -1.70 4.05 -9.36
C LYS A 8 -1.52 4.62 -7.96
N GLU A 9 -2.52 4.48 -7.10
CA GLU A 9 -2.47 4.93 -5.72
C GLU A 9 -1.36 4.22 -4.92
N ILE A 10 -1.27 2.88 -5.02
CA ILE A 10 -0.17 2.12 -4.40
C ILE A 10 1.20 2.58 -4.89
N LEU A 11 1.35 2.78 -6.20
CA LEU A 11 2.62 3.23 -6.78
C LEU A 11 2.98 4.65 -6.36
N SER A 12 2.00 5.53 -6.13
CA SER A 12 2.24 6.89 -5.65
C SER A 12 2.91 6.92 -4.29
N TYR A 13 2.71 5.91 -3.42
CA TYR A 13 3.41 5.81 -2.14
C TYR A 13 4.93 5.60 -2.26
N PHE A 14 5.40 5.13 -3.43
CA PHE A 14 6.81 4.97 -3.73
C PHE A 14 7.41 6.20 -4.44
N GLU A 15 6.60 7.22 -4.76
CA GLU A 15 7.10 8.47 -5.32
C GLU A 15 7.80 9.30 -4.23
N PRO A 16 8.92 9.97 -4.57
CA PRO A 16 9.75 10.67 -3.61
C PRO A 16 9.00 11.73 -2.81
N ASP A 17 8.01 12.40 -3.43
CA ASP A 17 7.14 13.38 -2.77
C ASP A 17 6.30 12.78 -1.63
N ASN A 18 5.95 11.48 -1.72
CA ASN A 18 5.15 10.80 -0.72
C ASN A 18 6.00 9.94 0.24
N LEU A 19 7.24 9.59 -0.11
CA LEU A 19 8.09 8.71 0.69
C LEU A 19 8.31 9.22 2.11
N GLU A 20 8.47 10.54 2.31
CA GLU A 20 8.66 11.11 3.64
C GLU A 20 7.44 10.87 4.54
N TRP A 21 6.25 11.17 4.03
CA TRP A 21 5.00 10.96 4.74
C TRP A 21 4.72 9.46 4.96
N VAL A 22 4.87 8.64 3.93
CA VAL A 22 4.68 7.18 4.03
C VAL A 22 5.65 6.56 5.04
N THR A 23 6.90 7.02 5.06
CA THR A 23 7.91 6.56 6.03
C THR A 23 7.53 6.93 7.47
N GLY A 24 6.91 8.11 7.66
CA GLY A 24 6.37 8.52 8.97
C GLY A 24 5.22 7.63 9.46
N GLU A 25 4.37 7.15 8.54
CA GLU A 25 3.19 6.36 8.87
C GLU A 25 3.50 4.87 9.07
N ILE A 26 4.25 4.25 8.15
CA ILE A 26 4.45 2.79 8.11
C ILE A 26 5.92 2.36 8.25
N GLY A 27 6.83 3.31 8.40
CA GLY A 27 8.26 3.06 8.52
C GLY A 27 9.00 3.07 7.17
N ALA A 28 10.33 3.01 7.24
CA ALA A 28 11.18 3.12 6.06
C ALA A 28 11.01 1.91 5.12
N PRO A 29 11.13 2.10 3.79
CA PRO A 29 11.05 1.00 2.84
C PRO A 29 12.14 -0.06 3.09
N PRO A 30 11.89 -1.33 2.72
CA PRO A 30 10.77 -1.83 1.93
C PRO A 30 9.44 -1.87 2.71
N PHE A 31 8.39 -1.28 2.13
CA PHE A 31 7.07 -1.25 2.76
C PHE A 31 6.47 -2.65 2.82
N ASP A 32 5.95 -3.01 4.00
CA ASP A 32 5.28 -4.27 4.19
C ASP A 32 3.84 -4.22 3.64
N VAL A 33 3.30 -5.39 3.32
CA VAL A 33 1.95 -5.51 2.75
C VAL A 33 0.88 -4.95 3.70
N SER A 34 1.06 -5.12 5.01
CA SER A 34 0.10 -4.64 6.01
C SER A 34 0.13 -3.13 6.14
N GLY A 35 1.32 -2.50 6.11
CA GLY A 35 1.47 -1.06 6.05
C GLY A 35 0.81 -0.45 4.80
N VAL A 36 1.06 -1.00 3.62
CA VAL A 36 0.40 -0.51 2.39
C VAL A 36 -1.11 -0.75 2.42
N ALA A 37 -1.58 -1.87 2.98
CA ALA A 37 -3.01 -2.12 3.15
C ALA A 37 -3.67 -1.15 4.14
N TYR A 38 -2.94 -0.76 5.18
CA TYR A 38 -3.35 0.28 6.13
C TYR A 38 -3.48 1.65 5.44
N LEU A 39 -2.55 2.05 4.58
CA LEU A 39 -2.67 3.31 3.84
C LEU A 39 -3.88 3.35 2.90
N LEU A 40 -4.24 2.22 2.29
CA LEU A 40 -5.37 2.12 1.35
C LEU A 40 -6.75 2.03 2.00
N HIS A 41 -6.84 1.43 3.19
CA HIS A 41 -8.14 1.09 3.81
C HIS A 41 -8.25 1.50 5.28
N GLY A 42 -7.22 2.12 5.84
CA GLY A 42 -7.10 2.42 7.26
C GLY A 42 -7.07 1.15 8.10
N MET A 43 -7.47 1.30 9.37
CA MET A 43 -7.51 0.20 10.35
C MET A 43 -8.47 -0.95 9.97
N VAL A 44 -9.39 -0.72 9.03
CA VAL A 44 -10.33 -1.77 8.58
C VAL A 44 -9.62 -2.88 7.79
N SER A 45 -8.43 -2.59 7.24
CA SER A 45 -7.62 -3.59 6.52
C SER A 45 -7.24 -4.79 7.38
N PHE A 46 -6.98 -4.60 8.67
CA PHE A 46 -6.54 -5.66 9.58
C PHE A 46 -7.61 -6.74 9.81
N ASP A 47 -8.89 -6.34 9.79
CA ASP A 47 -10.02 -7.27 9.95
C ASP A 47 -10.35 -8.01 8.64
N LYS A 48 -10.04 -7.38 7.49
CA LYS A 48 -10.40 -7.88 6.16
C LYS A 48 -9.23 -8.50 5.43
N ARG A 49 -9.04 -9.81 5.65
CA ARG A 49 -8.01 -10.63 4.94
C ARG A 49 -7.99 -10.46 3.41
N HIS A 50 -9.15 -10.27 2.79
CA HIS A 50 -9.24 -10.08 1.34
C HIS A 50 -8.61 -8.75 0.87
N GLN A 51 -8.59 -7.71 1.73
CA GLN A 51 -7.95 -6.43 1.41
C GLN A 51 -6.44 -6.55 1.46
N ILE A 52 -5.89 -7.21 2.50
CA ILE A 52 -4.45 -7.50 2.61
C ILE A 52 -3.97 -8.35 1.43
N GLU A 53 -4.70 -9.42 1.09
CA GLU A 53 -4.33 -10.28 -0.05
C GLU A 53 -4.40 -9.54 -1.40
N SER A 54 -5.38 -8.65 -1.58
CA SER A 54 -5.45 -7.80 -2.77
C SER A 54 -4.25 -6.85 -2.88
N THR A 55 -3.81 -6.28 -1.76
CA THR A 55 -2.62 -5.42 -1.71
C THR A 55 -1.36 -6.22 -2.02
N ARG A 56 -1.20 -7.40 -1.41
CA ARG A 56 -0.08 -8.33 -1.66
C ARG A 56 0.08 -8.62 -3.15
N ARG A 57 -0.99 -9.07 -3.81
CA ARG A 57 -1.00 -9.37 -5.24
C ARG A 57 -0.65 -8.18 -6.12
N THR A 58 -0.94 -6.97 -5.67
CA THR A 58 -0.63 -5.75 -6.44
C THR A 58 0.84 -5.36 -6.29
N LEU A 59 1.45 -5.64 -5.14
CA LEU A 59 2.88 -5.42 -4.89
C LEU A 59 3.75 -6.49 -5.55
N GLU A 60 3.27 -7.72 -5.65
CA GLU A 60 3.97 -8.84 -6.31
C GLU A 60 3.86 -8.86 -7.84
N SER A 61 3.00 -8.01 -8.44
CA SER A 61 2.65 -8.06 -9.86
C SER A 61 3.02 -6.81 -10.65
#